data_AF-A0ABC8K6G6-F1
#
_entry.id   AF-A0ABC8K6G6-F1
#
_cell.length_a   1.000
_cell.length_b   1.000
_cell.length_c   1.000
_cell.angle_alpha   90.00
_cell.angle_beta   90.00
_cell.angle_gamma   90.00
#
_symmetry.space_group_name_H-M   'P 1'
#
loop_
_entity.id
_entity.type
_entity.pdbx_description
1 polymer ?
#
loop_
_entity_poly.entity_id
_entity_poly.type
_entity_poly.pdbx_seq_one_letter_code
_entity_poly.pdbx_strand_id
1 'polypeptide(L)' 'MRIREPKTTALIFASGRMVCTGAKTEDSSKLAARKYARIIQKLGFQAKFIWWKIYIDLVLTDRTGPQPNNKPEN' A
#
# COMPACT_ATOMS: atom_id res chain seq x y z
N MET A 1 -9.46 -1.24 -3.75
CA MET A 1 -9.54 0.25 -3.68
C MET A 1 -8.13 0.84 -3.71
N ARG A 2 -7.90 1.97 -4.38
CA ARG A 2 -6.57 2.62 -4.45
C ARG A 2 -6.68 4.09 -4.05
N ILE A 3 -5.67 4.61 -3.35
CA ILE A 3 -5.55 6.05 -3.06
C ILE A 3 -4.18 6.54 -3.53
N ARG A 4 -4.10 7.83 -3.90
CA ARG A 4 -2.87 8.44 -4.41
C ARG A 4 -1.90 8.83 -3.30
N GLU A 5 -2.43 9.24 -2.15
CA GLU A 5 -1.63 9.76 -1.06
C GLU A 5 -2.07 9.22 0.30
N PRO A 6 -1.24 8.40 0.98
CA PRO A 6 -0.03 7.77 0.45
C PRO A 6 -0.37 6.77 -0.67
N LYS A 7 0.56 6.53 -1.62
CA LYS A 7 0.30 5.68 -2.79
C LYS A 7 0.15 4.22 -2.38
N THR A 8 -1.06 3.80 -2.04
CA THR A 8 -1.36 2.47 -1.51
C THR A 8 -2.55 1.83 -2.21
N THR A 9 -2.64 0.50 -2.10
CA THR A 9 -3.79 -0.29 -2.52
C THR A 9 -4.37 -1.02 -1.31
N ALA A 10 -5.69 -0.95 -1.13
CA ALA A 10 -6.41 -1.76 -0.16
C ALA A 10 -7.23 -2.86 -0.84
N LEU A 11 -7.12 -4.07 -0.31
CA LEU A 11 -8.00 -5.20 -0.57
C LEU A 11 -8.97 -5.32 0.61
N ILE A 12 -10.28 -5.28 0.33
CA ILE A 12 -11.33 -5.35 1.33
C ILE A 12 -12.11 -6.63 1.07
N PHE A 13 -12.20 -7.51 2.06
CA PHE A 13 -12.90 -8.78 1.96
C PHE A 13 -14.34 -8.64 2.45
N ALA A 14 -15.24 -9.50 1.96
CA ALA A 14 -16.64 -9.55 2.43
C ALA A 14 -16.76 -9.80 3.95
N SER A 15 -15.74 -10.41 4.57
CA SER A 15 -15.65 -10.60 6.02
C SER A 15 -15.37 -9.30 6.82
N GLY A 16 -15.19 -8.17 6.15
CA GLY A 16 -14.84 -6.89 6.78
C GLY A 16 -13.35 -6.71 7.08
N ARG A 17 -12.51 -7.71 6.79
CA ARG A 17 -11.05 -7.59 6.87
C ARG A 17 -10.51 -6.74 5.72
N MET A 18 -9.47 -5.96 6.00
CA MET A 18 -8.79 -5.13 5.01
C MET A 18 -7.29 -5.37 5.06
N VAL A 19 -6.68 -5.51 3.89
CA VAL A 19 -5.23 -5.57 3.71
C VAL A 19 -4.79 -4.33 2.93
N CYS A 20 -3.80 -3.60 3.45
CA CYS A 20 -3.24 -2.40 2.82
C CYS A 20 -1.80 -2.69 2.39
N THR A 21 -1.48 -2.46 1.11
CA THR A 21 -0.15 -2.72 0.54
C THR A 21 0.38 -1.50 -0.23
N GLY A 22 1.70 -1.46 -0.44
CA GLY A 22 2.39 -0.41 -1.20
C GLY A 22 2.87 0.79 -0.36
N ALA A 23 2.69 0.75 0.96
CA ALA A 23 3.25 1.75 1.87
C ALA A 23 4.77 1.55 2.02
N LYS A 24 5.53 2.65 2.01
CA LYS A 24 7.00 2.62 2.17
C LYS A 24 7.45 2.67 3.64
N THR A 25 6.60 3.25 4.48
CA THR A 25 6.85 3.39 5.92
C THR A 25 5.63 2.91 6.71
N GLU A 26 5.86 2.51 7.95
CA GLU A 26 4.79 2.11 8.86
C GLU A 26 3.73 3.20 9.03
N ASP A 27 4.16 4.44 9.25
CA ASP A 27 3.27 5.60 9.41
C ASP A 27 2.40 5.83 8.17
N SER A 28 2.98 5.70 6.98
CA SER A 28 2.22 5.81 5.73
C SER A 28 1.18 4.70 5.58
N SER A 29 1.50 3.48 6.04
CA SER A 29 0.57 2.35 6.06
C SER A 29 -0.60 2.62 7.01
N LYS A 30 -0.29 3.08 8.23
CA LYS A 30 -1.30 3.44 9.24
C LYS A 30 -2.21 4.58 8.77
N LEU A 31 -1.63 5.60 8.14
CA LEU A 31 -2.39 6.72 7.57
C LEU A 31 -3.30 6.27 6.43
N ALA A 32 -2.80 5.46 5.50
CA ALA A 32 -3.62 4.87 4.44
C ALA A 32 -4.79 4.07 5.01
N ALA A 33 -4.53 3.18 5.96
CA ALA A 33 -5.56 2.33 6.55
C ALA A 33 -6.68 3.16 7.20
N ARG A 34 -6.33 4.26 7.89
CA ARG A 34 -7.32 5.21 8.43
C ARG A 34 -8.13 5.91 7.34
N LYS A 35 -7.48 6.33 6.25
CA LYS A 35 -8.18 6.93 5.10
C LYS A 35 -9.18 5.96 4.48
N TYR A 36 -8.80 4.69 4.30
CA TYR A 36 -9.70 3.66 3.80
C TYR A 36 -10.89 3.41 4.73
N ALA A 37 -10.65 3.28 6.04
CA ALA A 37 -11.73 3.15 7.02
C ALA A 37 -12.71 4.33 6.95
N ARG A 38 -12.20 5.55 6.79
CA ARG A 38 -13.04 6.76 6.64
C ARG A 38 -13.86 6.75 5.35
N ILE A 39 -13.31 6.27 4.24
CA ILE A 39 -14.04 6.14 2.97
C ILE A 39 -15.19 5.14 3.15
N ILE A 40 -14.92 3.99 3.76
CA ILE A 40 -15.93 2.95 4.03
C ILE A 40 -17.05 3.50 4.95
N GLN A 41 -16.69 4.28 5.97
CA GLN A 41 -17.67 4.97 6.83
C GLN A 41 -18.57 5.93 6.05
N LYS A 42 -17.99 6.71 5.11
CA LYS A 42 -18.77 7.62 4.27
C LYS A 42 -19.72 6.91 3.31
N LEU A 43 -19.45 5.65 2.97
CA LEU A 43 -20.34 4.82 2.17
C LEU A 43 -21.50 4.20 2.98
N GLY A 44 -21.62 4.52 4.27
CA GLY A 44 -22.72 4.07 5.13
C GLY A 44 -22.43 2.81 5.94
N PHE A 45 -21.21 2.25 5.85
CA PHE A 45 -20.82 1.08 6.64
C PHE A 45 -20.18 1.48 7.97
N GLN A 46 -20.54 0.80 9.06
CA GLN A 46 -19.91 1.02 10.37
C GLN A 46 -18.54 0.35 10.45
N ALA A 47 -17.55 0.87 9.72
CA ALA A 47 -16.17 0.39 9.79
C ALA A 47 -15.47 0.91 11.06
N LYS A 48 -14.95 -0.01 11.87
CA LYS A 48 -14.08 0.29 13.01
C LYS A 48 -12.65 -0.12 12.69
N PHE A 49 -11.69 0.72 13.05
CA PHE A 49 -10.28 0.38 12.94
C PHE A 49 -9.87 -0.43 14.18
N ILE A 50 -9.95 -1.75 14.09
CA ILE A 50 -9.66 -2.68 15.18
C ILE A 50 -8.54 -3.64 14.77
N TRP A 51 -7.76 -4.11 15.76
CA TRP A 51 -6.77 -5.18 15.59
C TRP A 51 -5.77 -4.95 14.45
N TRP A 52 -5.13 -3.78 14.46
CA TRP A 52 -4.10 -3.45 13.47
C TRP A 52 -2.83 -4.28 13.70
N LYS A 53 -2.41 -5.00 12.65
CA LYS A 53 -1.17 -5.75 12.60
C LYS A 53 -0.42 -5.40 11.31
N ILE A 54 0.89 -5.24 11.42
CA ILE A 54 1.77 -4.95 10.29
C ILE A 54 2.50 -6.22 9.91
N TYR A 55 2.50 -6.52 8.62
CA TYR A 55 3.38 -7.51 8.02
C TYR A 55 4.36 -6.76 7.14
N ILE A 56 5.65 -6.82 7.47
CA ILE A 56 6.70 -6.21 6.66
C ILE A 56 7.10 -7.26 5.62
N ASP A 57 6.68 -7.05 4.38
CA ASP A 57 7.17 -7.82 3.23
C ASP A 57 8.05 -6.89 2.40
N LEU A 58 9.36 -7.01 2.59
CA LEU A 58 10.36 -6.11 2.02
C LEU A 58 10.76 -6.62 0.63
N VAL A 59 10.25 -5.98 -0.41
CA VAL A 59 10.75 -6.20 -1.78
C VAL A 59 11.95 -5.29 -2.00
N LEU A 60 13.16 -5.86 -1.91
CA LEU A 60 14.39 -5.17 -2.29
C LEU A 60 14.52 -5.19 -3.82
N THR A 61 14.53 -4.02 -4.45
CA THR A 61 14.95 -3.89 -5.85
C THR A 61 16.40 -3.46 -5.86
N ASP A 62 17.30 -4.38 -6.19
CA ASP A 62 18.69 -4.02 -6.46
C ASP A 62 18.76 -3.23 -7.78
N ARG A 63 19.28 -2.00 -7.71
CA ARG A 63 19.52 -1.16 -8.90
C ARG A 63 20.93 -1.32 -9.47
N THR A 64 21.75 -2.20 -8.93
CA THR A 64 23.12 -2.47 -9.40
C THR A 64 23.20 -3.51 -10.52
N GLY A 65 22.10 -3.75 -11.23
CA GLY A 65 22.10 -4.56 -12.45
C GLY A 65 22.98 -3.93 -13.56
N PRO A 66 23.61 -4.75 -14.42
CA PRO A 66 24.46 -4.26 -15.50
C PRO A 66 23.67 -3.32 -16.41
N GLN A 67 24.19 -2.10 -16.61
CA GLN A 67 23.65 -1.16 -17.58
C GLN A 67 23.78 -1.79 -18.98
N PRO A 68 22.72 -1.85 -19.80
CA PRO A 68 22.85 -2.35 -21.16
C PRO A 68 23.84 -1.45 -21.92
N ASN A 69 24.97 -2.06 -22.28
CA ASN A 69 26.13 -1.43 -22.88
C ASN A 69 25.76 -0.44 -23.99
N ASN A 70 26.29 0.78 -23.89
CA ASN A 70 26.23 1.77 -24.97
C ASN A 70 26.78 1.16 -26.25
N LYS A 71 25.94 1.10 -27.28
CA LYS A 71 26.32 0.71 -28.64
C LYS A 71 27.32 1.75 -29.15
N PRO A 72 28.47 1.36 -29.75
CA PRO A 72 29.36 2.33 -30.36
C PRO A 72 28.61 3.06 -31.48
N GLU A 73 28.49 4.38 -31.36
CA GLU A 73 28.20 5.25 -32.49
C GLU A 73 29.44 5.25 -33.41
N ASN A 74 29.16 5.22 -34.71
CA ASN A 74 30.10 5.02 -35.83
C ASN A 74 31.36 5.87 -35.78
#